data_AF-A0A7J3F9D1-F1
#
_entry.id   AF-A0A7J3F9D1-F1
#
_cell.length_a   1.000
_cell.length_b   1.000
_cell.length_c   1.000
_cell.angle_alpha   90.00
_cell.angle_beta   90.00
_cell.angle_gamma   90.00
#
_symmetry.space_group_name_H-M   'P 1'
#
loop_
_entity.id
_entity.type
_entity.pdbx_description
1 polymer ?
#
loop_
_entity_poly.entity_id
_entity_poly.type
_entity_poly.pdbx_seq_one_letter_code
_entity_poly.pdbx_strand_id
1 'polypeptide(L)'
;MLGHARVYEVLRFLHAFYWIIVEVSDALEKAEGQVASGLNLHLALASQRVKIIKDHLRLALIEAGLNPDEKMDREELRKIAGAISLETLEKIRETLKGLTEEYRSKGSPNISRLTSRLLELADVVNIAASILKTCGDTLEKTTGKHAWRIRLILQAIVKDLEFIAQMHQQLASNPQMLESPEAPF
;
A
#
# COMPACT_ATOMS: atom_id res chain seq x y z
N MET A 1 -32.20 -3.20 9.14
CA MET A 1 -31.18 -2.90 10.18
C MET A 1 -29.79 -3.50 9.90
N LEU A 2 -29.66 -4.73 9.37
CA LEU A 2 -28.34 -5.38 9.11
C LEU A 2 -27.42 -4.66 8.09
N GLY A 3 -27.96 -3.94 7.11
CA GLY A 3 -27.14 -3.26 6.09
C GLY A 3 -26.35 -2.05 6.60
N HIS A 4 -26.90 -1.29 7.55
CA HIS A 4 -26.25 -0.06 8.04
C HIS A 4 -25.03 -0.36 8.92
N ALA A 5 -25.10 -1.42 9.74
CA ALA A 5 -23.98 -1.85 10.57
C ALA A 5 -22.77 -2.29 9.73
N ARG A 6 -23.00 -3.05 8.65
CA ARG A 6 -21.92 -3.49 7.74
C ARG A 6 -21.27 -2.33 6.98
N VAL A 7 -22.06 -1.34 6.56
CA VAL A 7 -21.51 -0.13 5.92
C VAL A 7 -20.64 0.64 6.89
N TYR A 8 -21.09 0.81 8.14
CA TYR A 8 -20.30 1.46 9.18
C TYR A 8 -18.97 0.73 9.45
N GLU A 9 -18.98 -0.61 9.51
CA GLU A 9 -17.75 -1.40 9.66
C GLU A 9 -16.79 -1.24 8.47
N VAL A 10 -17.32 -1.23 7.25
CA VAL A 10 -16.51 -0.96 6.05
C VAL A 10 -15.88 0.43 6.12
N LEU A 11 -16.65 1.46 6.47
CA LEU A 11 -16.12 2.82 6.57
C LEU A 11 -15.05 2.95 7.67
N ARG A 12 -15.25 2.29 8.82
CA ARG A 12 -14.21 2.22 9.87
C ARG A 12 -12.96 1.50 9.39
N PHE A 13 -13.12 0.39 8.68
CA PHE A 13 -11.99 -0.33 8.08
C PHE A 13 -11.24 0.55 7.08
N LEU A 14 -11.94 1.26 6.19
CA LEU A 14 -11.33 2.19 5.24
C LEU A 14 -10.56 3.31 5.94
N HIS A 15 -11.06 3.80 7.08
CA HIS A 15 -10.36 4.80 7.87
C HIS A 15 -9.08 4.22 8.51
N ALA A 16 -9.13 3.00 9.05
CA ALA A 16 -7.92 2.33 9.53
C ALA A 16 -6.92 2.05 8.40
N PHE A 17 -7.41 1.60 7.25
CA PHE A 17 -6.60 1.34 6.07
C PHE A 17 -5.93 2.62 5.54
N TYR A 18 -6.64 3.76 5.56
CA TYR A 18 -6.06 5.07 5.26
C TYR A 18 -4.82 5.36 6.13
N TRP A 19 -4.91 5.19 7.44
CA TRP A 19 -3.79 5.43 8.34
C TRP A 19 -2.62 4.46 8.13
N ILE A 20 -2.89 3.20 7.78
CA ILE A 20 -1.84 2.25 7.37
C ILE A 20 -1.14 2.75 6.09
N ILE A 21 -1.90 3.22 5.10
CA ILE A 21 -1.34 3.74 3.85
C ILE A 21 -0.53 5.03 4.09
N VAL A 22 -0.95 5.91 5.01
CA VAL A 22 -0.14 7.06 5.45
C VAL A 22 1.21 6.57 5.97
N GLU A 23 1.21 5.57 6.86
CA GLU A 23 2.43 5.01 7.43
C GLU A 23 3.34 4.33 6.39
N VAL A 24 2.78 3.69 5.36
CA VAL A 24 3.52 3.13 4.22
C VAL A 24 4.11 4.25 3.34
N SER A 25 3.32 5.28 3.05
CA SER A 25 3.77 6.46 2.27
C SER A 25 4.99 7.10 2.92
N ASP A 26 4.94 7.32 4.23
CA ASP A 26 6.05 7.93 4.99
C ASP A 26 7.30 7.02 4.99
N ALA A 27 7.12 5.71 5.02
CA ALA A 27 8.23 4.75 4.99
C ALA A 27 8.91 4.73 3.61
N LEU A 28 8.13 4.76 2.53
CA LEU A 28 8.66 4.81 1.16
C LEU A 28 9.40 6.13 0.90
N GLU A 29 8.84 7.26 1.30
CA GLU A 29 9.48 8.57 1.13
C GLU A 29 10.80 8.67 1.88
N LYS A 30 10.92 8.06 3.06
CA LYS A 30 12.18 7.97 3.80
C LYS A 30 13.23 7.09 3.12
N ALA A 31 12.81 6.08 2.35
CA ALA A 31 13.70 5.17 1.65
C ALA A 31 14.14 5.69 0.27
N GLU A 32 13.39 6.63 -0.31
CA GLU A 32 13.68 7.25 -1.60
C GLU A 32 15.06 7.95 -1.59
N GLY A 33 15.84 7.74 -2.64
CA GLY A 33 17.20 8.29 -2.79
C GLY A 33 18.28 7.57 -1.98
N GLN A 34 17.95 6.50 -1.24
CA GLN A 34 18.91 5.74 -0.41
C GLN A 34 19.35 4.39 -1.01
N VAL A 35 18.94 4.08 -2.25
CA VAL A 35 19.23 2.82 -2.95
C VAL A 35 19.75 3.09 -4.37
N ALA A 36 20.33 2.08 -5.03
CA ALA A 36 20.83 2.22 -6.41
C ALA A 36 19.75 2.63 -7.42
N SER A 37 20.15 3.22 -8.54
CA SER A 37 19.29 3.88 -9.53
C SER A 37 18.09 3.05 -10.00
N GLY A 38 18.26 1.77 -10.32
CA GLY A 38 17.18 0.88 -10.79
C GLY A 38 16.11 0.63 -9.72
N LEU A 39 16.54 0.31 -8.49
CA LEU A 39 15.62 0.15 -7.36
C LEU A 39 15.03 1.50 -6.91
N ASN A 40 15.78 2.59 -7.06
CA ASN A 40 15.31 3.93 -6.69
C ASN A 40 14.15 4.38 -7.58
N LEU A 41 14.22 4.12 -8.89
CA LEU A 41 13.11 4.36 -9.80
C LEU A 41 11.87 3.57 -9.38
N HIS A 42 12.03 2.29 -9.02
CA HIS A 42 10.90 1.48 -8.54
C HIS A 42 10.29 2.03 -7.25
N LEU A 43 11.11 2.40 -6.27
CA LEU A 43 10.65 3.02 -5.03
C LEU A 43 9.92 4.33 -5.28
N ALA A 44 10.43 5.19 -6.18
CA ALA A 44 9.78 6.44 -6.54
C ALA A 44 8.41 6.22 -7.20
N LEU A 45 8.30 5.26 -8.12
CA LEU A 45 7.03 4.90 -8.76
C LEU A 45 6.03 4.31 -7.75
N ALA A 46 6.49 3.45 -6.84
CA ALA A 46 5.66 2.90 -5.77
C ALA A 46 5.20 4.01 -4.80
N SER A 47 6.12 4.89 -4.38
CA SER A 47 5.87 6.05 -3.52
C SER A 47 4.79 6.96 -4.12
N GLN A 48 4.91 7.31 -5.40
CA GLN A 48 3.92 8.12 -6.11
C GLN A 48 2.53 7.45 -6.12
N ARG A 49 2.46 6.14 -6.39
CA ARG A 49 1.17 5.43 -6.40
C ARG A 49 0.56 5.29 -5.02
N VAL A 50 1.36 5.05 -4.00
CA VAL A 50 0.90 5.02 -2.61
C VAL A 50 0.37 6.41 -2.20
N LYS A 51 1.00 7.51 -2.64
CA LYS A 51 0.47 8.88 -2.45
C LYS A 51 -0.90 9.05 -3.12
N ILE A 52 -1.07 8.60 -4.36
CA ILE A 52 -2.37 8.63 -5.07
C ILE A 52 -3.43 7.81 -4.31
N ILE A 53 -3.09 6.59 -3.86
CA ILE A 53 -3.99 5.74 -3.08
C ILE A 53 -4.41 6.45 -1.78
N LYS A 54 -3.47 7.07 -1.07
CA LYS A 54 -3.72 7.85 0.14
C LYS A 54 -4.73 8.96 -0.11
N ASP A 55 -4.54 9.73 -1.18
CA ASP A 55 -5.41 10.87 -1.52
C ASP A 55 -6.81 10.41 -1.93
N HIS A 56 -6.90 9.31 -2.69
CA HIS A 56 -8.17 8.67 -3.02
C HIS A 56 -8.90 8.15 -1.77
N LEU A 57 -8.21 7.49 -0.84
CA LEU A 57 -8.81 7.05 0.42
C LEU A 57 -9.30 8.24 1.25
N ARG A 58 -8.52 9.32 1.33
CA ARG A 58 -8.93 10.57 1.99
C ARG A 58 -10.24 11.10 1.39
N LEU A 59 -10.35 11.13 0.06
CA LEU A 59 -11.57 11.57 -0.63
C LEU A 59 -12.76 10.66 -0.33
N ALA A 60 -12.56 9.34 -0.31
CA ALA A 60 -13.61 8.38 0.04
C ALA A 60 -14.17 8.59 1.45
N LEU A 61 -13.30 8.88 2.43
CA LEU A 61 -13.69 9.17 3.81
C LEU A 61 -14.49 10.48 3.89
N ILE A 62 -14.04 11.54 3.20
CA ILE A 62 -14.76 12.82 3.14
C ILE A 62 -16.14 12.64 2.50
N GLU A 63 -16.24 11.90 1.39
CA GLU A 63 -17.52 11.60 0.74
C GLU A 63 -18.46 10.77 1.63
N ALA A 64 -17.92 10.02 2.60
CA ALA A 64 -18.68 9.30 3.62
C ALA A 64 -19.05 10.17 4.83
N GLY A 65 -18.63 11.44 4.88
CA GLY A 65 -18.85 12.35 6.00
C GLY A 65 -17.92 12.11 7.19
N LEU A 66 -16.81 11.39 7.00
CA LEU A 66 -15.79 11.15 8.02
C LEU A 66 -14.67 12.19 7.95
N ASN A 67 -14.06 12.48 9.10
CA ASN A 67 -12.87 13.33 9.18
C ASN A 67 -11.60 12.47 9.04
N PRO A 68 -10.87 12.53 7.91
CA PRO A 68 -9.65 11.74 7.73
C PRO A 68 -8.48 12.23 8.60
N ASP A 69 -8.53 13.45 9.12
CA ASP A 69 -7.47 14.00 9.97
C ASP A 69 -7.58 13.53 11.43
N GLU A 70 -8.67 12.83 11.78
CA GLU A 70 -8.82 12.18 13.08
C GLU A 70 -7.93 10.93 13.14
N LYS A 71 -6.78 11.08 13.80
CA LYS A 71 -5.79 10.02 13.89
C LYS A 71 -6.28 8.87 14.76
N MET A 72 -6.35 7.68 14.16
CA MET A 72 -6.54 6.44 14.90
C MET A 72 -5.26 6.08 15.66
N ASP A 73 -5.42 5.76 16.94
CA ASP A 73 -4.31 5.25 17.73
C ASP A 73 -3.96 3.80 17.34
N ARG A 74 -2.83 3.30 17.83
CA ARG A 74 -2.34 1.97 17.45
C ARG A 74 -3.24 0.84 17.92
N GLU A 75 -3.92 1.00 19.06
CA GLU A 75 -4.83 -0.01 19.61
C GLU A 75 -6.14 -0.05 18.83
N GLU A 76 -6.66 1.11 18.42
CA GLU A 76 -7.79 1.20 17.50
C GLU A 76 -7.49 0.58 16.13
N LEU A 77 -6.33 0.88 15.56
CA LEU A 77 -5.89 0.26 14.31
C LEU A 77 -5.80 -1.26 14.46
N ARG A 78 -5.24 -1.76 15.56
CA ARG A 78 -5.18 -3.20 15.84
C ARG A 78 -6.56 -3.82 15.92
N LYS A 79 -7.51 -3.15 16.59
CA LYS A 79 -8.88 -3.64 16.76
C LYS A 79 -9.66 -3.66 15.45
N ILE A 80 -9.42 -2.71 14.54
CA ILE A 80 -10.19 -2.56 13.29
C ILE A 80 -9.54 -3.31 12.13
N ALA A 81 -8.25 -3.07 11.88
CA ALA A 81 -7.52 -3.70 10.77
C ALA A 81 -6.99 -5.10 11.12
N GLY A 82 -6.86 -5.40 12.42
CA GLY A 82 -6.31 -6.66 12.90
C GLY A 82 -4.80 -6.61 13.10
N ALA A 83 -4.29 -7.53 13.92
CA ALA A 83 -2.85 -7.64 14.21
C ALA A 83 -2.02 -7.91 12.95
N ILE A 84 -2.54 -8.72 12.04
CA ILE A 84 -1.85 -9.11 10.79
C ILE A 84 -1.51 -7.88 9.95
N SER A 85 -2.43 -6.93 9.78
CA SER A 85 -2.17 -5.72 8.98
C SER A 85 -1.07 -4.84 9.58
N LEU A 86 -0.99 -4.77 10.91
CA LEU A 86 0.07 -4.02 11.60
C LEU A 86 1.42 -4.74 11.52
N GLU A 87 1.43 -6.06 11.66
CA GLU A 87 2.65 -6.86 11.47
C GLU A 87 3.18 -6.73 10.04
N THR A 88 2.29 -6.74 9.04
CA THR A 88 2.64 -6.49 7.64
C THR A 88 3.24 -5.11 7.44
N LEU A 89 2.68 -4.07 8.07
CA LEU A 89 3.24 -2.72 8.02
C LEU A 89 4.66 -2.67 8.61
N GLU A 90 4.90 -3.33 9.75
CA GLU A 90 6.25 -3.43 10.32
C GLU A 90 7.20 -4.20 9.41
N LYS A 91 6.76 -5.31 8.79
CA LYS A 91 7.57 -6.05 7.81
C LYS A 91 7.95 -5.20 6.59
N ILE A 92 7.04 -4.35 6.10
CA ILE A 92 7.34 -3.41 5.01
C ILE A 92 8.43 -2.44 5.46
N ARG A 93 8.31 -1.86 6.65
CA ARG A 93 9.31 -0.94 7.22
C ARG A 93 10.68 -1.59 7.40
N GLU A 94 10.71 -2.78 7.98
CA GLU A 94 11.92 -3.56 8.17
C GLU A 94 12.58 -3.94 6.83
N THR A 95 11.76 -4.25 5.84
CA THR A 95 12.23 -4.55 4.48
C THR A 95 12.89 -3.33 3.85
N LEU A 96 12.21 -2.18 3.86
CA LEU A 96 12.75 -0.92 3.34
C LEU A 96 14.03 -0.52 4.07
N LYS A 97 14.02 -0.56 5.41
CA LYS A 97 15.21 -0.26 6.23
C LYS A 97 16.37 -1.19 5.88
N GLY A 98 16.14 -2.50 5.85
CA GLY A 98 17.17 -3.48 5.50
C GLY A 98 17.73 -3.27 4.10
N LEU A 99 16.90 -2.89 3.13
CA LEU A 99 17.37 -2.55 1.78
C LEU A 99 18.27 -1.31 1.80
N THR A 100 17.86 -0.23 2.46
CA THR A 100 18.70 0.98 2.56
C THR A 100 20.04 0.72 3.27
N GLU A 101 20.05 -0.13 4.30
CA GLU A 101 21.27 -0.51 5.02
C GLU A 101 22.20 -1.41 4.21
N GLU A 102 21.66 -2.39 3.46
CA GLU A 102 22.44 -3.26 2.58
C GLU A 102 23.14 -2.46 1.48
N TYR A 103 22.43 -1.53 0.82
CA TYR A 103 23.02 -0.67 -0.20
C TYR A 103 24.11 0.25 0.38
N ARG A 104 23.88 0.84 1.57
CA ARG A 104 24.88 1.70 2.21
C ARG A 104 26.15 0.95 2.63
N SER A 105 26.03 -0.31 3.05
CA SER A 105 27.14 -1.06 3.66
C SER A 105 27.89 -1.97 2.69
N LYS A 106 27.24 -2.49 1.65
CA LYS A 106 27.80 -3.57 0.80
C LYS A 106 27.84 -3.25 -0.70
N GLY A 107 27.34 -2.09 -1.14
CA GLY A 107 27.36 -1.66 -2.54
C GLY A 107 26.34 -2.38 -3.44
N SER A 108 25.96 -3.63 -3.14
CA SER A 108 24.87 -4.33 -3.83
C SER A 108 24.09 -5.26 -2.88
N PRO A 109 22.75 -5.33 -2.98
CA PRO A 109 21.91 -6.23 -2.21
C PRO A 109 22.01 -7.66 -2.73
N ASN A 110 21.71 -8.63 -1.86
CA ASN A 110 21.57 -10.01 -2.30
C ASN A 110 20.31 -10.15 -3.17
N ILE A 111 20.48 -10.41 -4.47
CA ILE A 111 19.40 -10.50 -5.46
C ILE A 111 18.34 -11.54 -5.08
N SER A 112 18.75 -12.73 -4.64
CA SER A 112 17.80 -13.79 -4.24
C SER A 112 16.92 -13.34 -3.07
N ARG A 113 17.52 -12.65 -2.08
CA ARG A 113 16.79 -12.09 -0.94
C ARG A 113 15.84 -10.98 -1.36
N LEU A 114 16.27 -10.11 -2.28
CA LEU A 114 15.44 -9.02 -2.81
C LEU A 114 14.26 -9.57 -3.63
N THR A 115 14.48 -10.55 -4.49
CA THR A 115 13.42 -11.24 -5.24
C THR A 115 12.38 -11.85 -4.31
N SER A 116 12.78 -12.57 -3.26
CA SER A 116 11.85 -13.13 -2.27
C SER A 116 11.00 -12.04 -1.61
N ARG A 117 11.62 -10.94 -1.20
CA ARG A 117 10.94 -9.80 -0.57
C ARG A 117 9.95 -9.13 -1.52
N LEU A 118 10.31 -8.96 -2.79
CA LEU A 118 9.41 -8.40 -3.79
C LEU A 118 8.16 -9.28 -3.99
N LEU A 119 8.31 -10.60 -4.01
CA LEU A 119 7.18 -11.53 -4.12
C LEU A 119 6.28 -11.48 -2.89
N GLU A 120 6.85 -11.48 -1.68
CA GLU A 120 6.09 -11.35 -0.43
C GLU A 120 5.29 -10.03 -0.40
N LEU A 121 5.90 -8.92 -0.84
CA LEU A 121 5.22 -7.63 -0.95
C LEU A 121 4.10 -7.65 -2.00
N ALA A 122 4.30 -8.31 -3.14
CA ALA A 122 3.26 -8.47 -4.15
C ALA A 122 2.03 -9.21 -3.60
N ASP A 123 2.24 -10.29 -2.84
CA ASP A 123 1.17 -11.06 -2.22
C ASP A 123 0.39 -10.22 -1.20
N VAL A 124 1.10 -9.47 -0.35
CA VAL A 124 0.49 -8.53 0.59
C VAL A 124 -0.39 -7.50 -0.12
N VAL A 125 0.12 -6.90 -1.20
CA VAL A 125 -0.61 -5.88 -1.96
C VAL A 125 -1.84 -6.49 -2.66
N ASN A 126 -1.74 -7.72 -3.17
CA ASN A 126 -2.87 -8.45 -3.76
C ASN A 126 -3.96 -8.78 -2.73
N ILE A 127 -3.57 -9.15 -1.50
CA ILE A 127 -4.51 -9.35 -0.39
C ILE A 127 -5.24 -8.04 -0.07
N ALA A 128 -4.50 -6.93 0.05
CA ALA A 128 -5.11 -5.62 0.30
C ALA A 128 -6.11 -5.22 -0.81
N ALA A 129 -5.74 -5.42 -2.08
CA ALA A 129 -6.64 -5.19 -3.21
C ALA A 129 -7.92 -6.03 -3.11
N SER A 130 -7.80 -7.31 -2.74
CA SER A 130 -8.95 -8.23 -2.59
C SER A 130 -9.89 -7.83 -1.45
N ILE A 131 -9.33 -7.35 -0.33
CA ILE A 131 -10.13 -6.81 0.79
C ILE A 131 -10.90 -5.57 0.35
N LEU A 132 -10.26 -4.64 -0.39
CA LEU A 132 -10.92 -3.44 -0.88
C LEU A 132 -12.00 -3.73 -1.94
N LYS A 133 -11.82 -4.76 -2.78
CA LYS A 133 -12.90 -5.26 -3.66
C LYS A 133 -14.11 -5.70 -2.84
N THR A 134 -13.89 -6.49 -1.80
CA THR A 134 -14.95 -6.96 -0.89
C THR A 134 -15.66 -5.80 -0.18
N CYS A 135 -14.92 -4.75 0.19
CA CYS A 135 -15.49 -3.51 0.73
C CYS A 135 -16.40 -2.83 -0.31
N GLY A 136 -15.93 -2.71 -1.56
CA GLY A 136 -16.71 -2.17 -2.68
C GLY A 136 -18.01 -2.93 -2.93
N ASP A 137 -17.96 -4.25 -2.93
CA ASP A 137 -19.14 -5.12 -3.13
C ASP A 137 -20.15 -5.01 -1.97
N THR A 138 -19.65 -4.76 -0.75
CA THR A 138 -20.50 -4.53 0.42
C THR A 138 -21.22 -3.18 0.32
N LEU A 139 -20.53 -2.16 -0.18
CA LEU A 139 -21.12 -0.84 -0.44
C LEU A 139 -22.13 -0.86 -1.60
N GLU A 140 -21.91 -1.70 -2.62
CA GLU A 140 -22.83 -1.87 -3.77
C GLU A 140 -24.22 -2.35 -3.34
N LYS A 141 -24.31 -3.14 -2.27
CA LYS A 141 -25.58 -3.63 -1.72
C LYS A 141 -26.38 -2.55 -0.97
N THR A 142 -25.86 -1.32 -0.91
CA THR A 142 -26.46 -0.18 -0.21
C THR A 142 -26.88 0.89 -1.23
N THR A 143 -28.13 1.34 -1.16
CA THR A 143 -28.65 2.39 -2.06
C THR A 143 -28.21 3.79 -1.59
N GLY A 144 -27.51 4.54 -2.45
CA GLY A 144 -27.16 5.94 -2.18
C GLY A 144 -26.05 6.50 -3.08
N LYS A 145 -26.15 7.80 -3.44
CA LYS A 145 -25.17 8.50 -4.30
C LYS A 145 -23.75 8.47 -3.73
N HIS A 146 -23.61 8.54 -2.41
CA HIS A 146 -22.31 8.46 -1.71
C HIS A 146 -21.66 7.09 -1.83
N ALA A 147 -22.43 6.00 -1.66
CA ALA A 147 -21.93 4.64 -1.78
C ALA A 147 -21.37 4.34 -3.18
N TRP A 148 -22.02 4.85 -4.23
CA TRP A 148 -21.53 4.72 -5.60
C TRP A 148 -20.21 5.45 -5.83
N ARG A 149 -20.06 6.69 -5.33
CA ARG A 149 -18.81 7.45 -5.45
C ARG A 149 -17.65 6.77 -4.73
N ILE A 150 -17.89 6.33 -3.48
CA ILE A 150 -16.89 5.61 -2.69
C ILE A 150 -16.46 4.34 -3.44
N ARG A 151 -17.40 3.58 -4.01
CA ARG A 151 -17.08 2.39 -4.82
C ARG A 151 -16.18 2.73 -6.02
N LEU A 152 -16.46 3.80 -6.77
CA LEU A 152 -15.59 4.20 -7.89
C LEU A 152 -14.17 4.52 -7.42
N ILE A 153 -14.04 5.21 -6.29
CA ILE A 153 -12.75 5.53 -5.68
C ILE A 153 -12.02 4.24 -5.27
N LEU A 154 -12.71 3.29 -4.64
CA LEU A 154 -12.14 1.99 -4.27
C LEU A 154 -11.69 1.20 -5.50
N GLN A 155 -12.45 1.24 -6.60
CA GLN A 155 -12.04 0.58 -7.85
C GLN A 155 -10.76 1.18 -8.43
N ALA A 156 -10.57 2.50 -8.34
CA ALA A 156 -9.32 3.15 -8.74
C ALA A 156 -8.15 2.70 -7.86
N ILE A 157 -8.33 2.72 -6.53
CA ILE A 157 -7.32 2.26 -5.57
C ILE A 157 -6.93 0.79 -5.83
N VAL A 158 -7.90 -0.08 -6.07
CA VAL A 158 -7.65 -1.50 -6.36
C VAL A 158 -6.76 -1.65 -7.60
N LYS A 159 -7.01 -0.88 -8.67
CA LYS A 159 -6.16 -0.92 -9.87
C LYS A 159 -4.74 -0.45 -9.58
N ASP A 160 -4.57 0.57 -8.75
CA ASP A 160 -3.25 1.05 -8.35
C ASP A 160 -2.49 0.01 -7.52
N LEU A 161 -3.16 -0.68 -6.60
CA LEU A 161 -2.58 -1.79 -5.84
C LEU A 161 -2.19 -2.95 -6.75
N GLU A 162 -3.08 -3.37 -7.65
CA GLU A 162 -2.78 -4.44 -8.62
C GLU A 162 -1.57 -4.09 -9.50
N PHE A 163 -1.47 -2.83 -9.93
CA PHE A 163 -0.29 -2.36 -10.66
C PHE A 163 0.99 -2.45 -9.81
N ILE A 164 0.95 -2.02 -8.54
CA ILE A 164 2.10 -2.13 -7.63
C ILE A 164 2.52 -3.60 -7.52
N ALA A 165 1.59 -4.52 -7.28
CA ALA A 165 1.89 -5.95 -7.17
C ALA A 165 2.49 -6.52 -8.46
N GLN A 166 1.94 -6.17 -9.62
CA GLN A 166 2.48 -6.58 -10.92
C GLN A 166 3.92 -6.09 -11.12
N MET A 167 4.22 -4.84 -10.75
CA MET A 167 5.58 -4.32 -10.85
C MET A 167 6.56 -5.07 -9.94
N HIS A 168 6.15 -5.42 -8.72
CA HIS A 168 6.96 -6.23 -7.82
C HIS A 168 7.25 -7.62 -8.42
N GLN A 169 6.23 -8.27 -8.99
CA GLN A 169 6.38 -9.58 -9.66
C GLN A 169 7.27 -9.51 -10.90
N GLN A 170 7.15 -8.45 -11.70
CA GLN A 170 7.98 -8.23 -12.89
C GLN A 170 9.46 -8.04 -12.52
N LEU A 171 9.75 -7.26 -11.48
CA LEU A 171 11.12 -7.07 -11.00
C LEU A 171 11.69 -8.32 -10.34
N ALA A 172 10.88 -9.06 -9.59
CA ALA A 172 11.27 -10.34 -9.03
C ALA A 172 11.64 -11.35 -10.13
N SER A 173 10.94 -11.32 -11.26
CA SER A 173 11.15 -12.19 -12.42
C SER A 173 12.30 -11.74 -13.32
N ASN A 174 12.64 -10.44 -13.29
CA ASN A 174 13.71 -9.83 -14.08
C ASN A 174 14.67 -9.01 -13.19
N PRO A 175 15.39 -9.64 -12.26
CA PRO A 175 16.24 -8.93 -11.31
C PRO A 175 17.37 -8.14 -11.97
N GLN A 176 17.74 -8.47 -13.20
CA GLN A 176 18.68 -7.72 -14.04
C GLN A 176 18.22 -6.27 -14.28
N MET A 177 16.93 -5.96 -14.17
CA MET A 177 16.40 -4.58 -14.25
C MET A 177 16.78 -3.73 -13.01
N LEU A 178 17.21 -4.38 -11.92
CA LEU A 178 17.66 -3.72 -10.68
C LEU A 178 19.15 -3.40 -10.73
N GLU A 179 19.89 -4.09 -11.60
CA GLU A 179 21.26 -3.78 -11.96
C GLU A 179 21.20 -2.69 -13.05
N SER A 180 21.45 -1.44 -12.66
CA SER A 180 21.62 -0.41 -13.69
C SER A 180 22.88 -0.75 -14.49
N PRO A 181 22.86 -0.70 -15.84
CA PRO A 181 24.11 -0.63 -16.57
C PRO A 181 24.82 0.63 -16.07
N GLU A 182 26.05 0.48 -15.59
CA GLU A 182 26.95 1.62 -15.45
C GLU A 182 26.96 2.30 -16.82
N ALA A 183 26.31 3.46 -16.94
CA ALA A 183 26.51 4.28 -18.12
C ALA A 183 27.98 4.71 -18.09
N PRO A 184 28.80 4.33 -19.09
CA PRO A 184 30.14 4.88 -19.19
C PRO A 184 29.97 6.36 -19.53
N PHE A 185 30.20 7.22 -18.55
CA PHE A 185 30.49 8.63 -18.80
C PHE A 185 32.00 8.80 -18.87
#